data_AF-A0A9N7UH71-F1
#
_entry.id   AF-A0A9N7UH71-F1
#
_cell.length_a   1.000
_cell.length_b   1.000
_cell.length_c   1.000
_cell.angle_alpha   90.00
_cell.angle_beta   90.00
_cell.angle_gamma   90.00
#
_symmetry.space_group_name_H-M   'P 1'
#
loop_
_entity.id
_entity.type
_entity.pdbx_description
1 polymer ?
#
loop_
_entity_poly.entity_id
_entity_poly.type
_entity_poly.pdbx_seq_one_letter_code
_entity_poly.pdbx_strand_id
1 'polypeptide(L)'
;MRELWRLTELERIKLRPCRFARCKTVLIVVSTPSSSTESMALTDQRELQAINQIAEALNSSERRKVFYLCESEDTDYSLACVKEMLKSKVMCQEGGHFFLAELLSQLRRFDILRRVCSISKDEVDRIPQCQQVLSTFRVLMAHISEDLASEDLNNVKFLMGSTLPRETMENAKNFLDVISELERLDLVSPERVDIVEQCLKNIGRVDLAKKVTKYKMS
;
A
#
# COMPACT_ATOMS: atom_id res chain seq x y z
N MET A 1 0.95 -47.83 24.46
CA MET A 1 -0.26 -47.01 24.65
C MET A 1 0.04 -45.66 24.02
N ARG A 2 -0.45 -45.43 22.79
CA ARG A 2 -1.65 -44.62 22.47
C ARG A 2 -1.44 -43.18 22.97
N GLU A 3 -0.97 -42.27 22.13
CA GLU A 3 -1.73 -41.47 21.13
C GLU A 3 -2.72 -40.46 21.73
N LEU A 4 -2.74 -39.29 21.07
CA LEU A 4 -3.72 -38.17 21.09
C LEU A 4 -3.48 -37.16 22.23
N TRP A 5 -3.05 -35.92 21.96
CA TRP A 5 -3.54 -34.92 21.00
C TRP A 5 -2.35 -34.18 20.35
N ARG A 6 -2.07 -34.24 19.04
CA ARG A 6 -2.74 -33.49 17.93
C ARG A 6 -3.44 -32.20 18.37
N LEU A 7 -2.68 -31.11 18.37
CA LEU A 7 -3.20 -29.79 18.00
C LEU A 7 -2.39 -29.29 16.80
N THR A 8 -3.14 -28.73 15.85
CA THR A 8 -2.82 -28.46 14.45
C THR A 8 -1.81 -27.33 14.26
N GLU A 9 -0.98 -27.46 13.22
CA GLU A 9 0.00 -26.50 12.68
C GLU A 9 -0.59 -25.11 12.27
N LEU A 10 -1.83 -24.80 12.64
CA LEU A 10 -2.59 -23.60 12.23
C LEU A 10 -2.59 -22.45 13.26
N GLU A 11 -1.93 -22.59 14.42
CA GLU A 11 -1.83 -21.50 15.42
C GLU A 11 -0.44 -20.84 15.51
N ARG A 12 0.51 -21.19 14.62
CA ARG A 12 1.83 -20.54 14.55
C ARG A 12 1.88 -19.24 13.72
N ILE A 13 0.77 -18.80 13.12
CA ILE A 13 0.71 -17.50 12.43
C ILE A 13 0.17 -16.45 13.39
N LYS A 14 1.02 -15.99 14.31
CA LYS A 14 0.83 -14.71 15.00
C LYS A 14 2.19 -14.11 15.33
N LEU A 15 2.30 -12.82 15.03
CA LEU A 15 3.38 -11.89 15.38
C LEU A 15 4.56 -11.83 14.38
N ARG A 16 4.31 -11.34 13.16
CA ARG A 16 5.31 -10.44 12.57
C ARG A 16 5.23 -9.13 13.35
N PRO A 17 6.32 -8.63 13.93
CA PRO A 17 6.31 -7.35 14.61
C PRO A 17 6.06 -6.26 13.56
N CYS A 18 5.03 -5.44 13.77
CA CYS A 18 4.90 -4.16 13.10
C CYS A 18 6.23 -3.41 13.27
N ARG A 19 6.91 -3.04 12.17
CA ARG A 19 8.14 -2.23 12.21
C ARG A 19 7.92 -0.78 12.68
N PHE A 20 6.76 -0.47 13.25
CA PHE A 20 6.40 0.84 13.80
C PHE A 20 6.15 0.74 15.31
N ALA A 21 7.15 0.25 16.06
CA ALA A 21 7.15 0.30 17.52
C ALA A 21 7.99 1.49 17.99
N ARG A 22 7.42 2.70 17.89
CA ARG A 22 7.79 3.86 18.72
C ARG A 22 6.58 4.75 18.97
N CYS A 23 5.49 4.16 19.45
CA CYS A 23 4.48 4.94 20.17
C CYS A 23 5.12 5.40 21.48
N LYS A 24 5.55 6.67 21.54
CA LYS A 24 5.87 7.32 22.81
C LYS A 24 4.59 7.30 23.66
N THR A 25 4.67 6.66 24.82
CA THR A 25 3.72 6.86 25.91
C THR A 25 3.62 8.35 26.18
N VAL A 26 2.48 8.97 25.84
CA VAL A 26 2.18 10.34 26.24
C VAL A 26 1.87 10.30 27.73
N LEU A 27 2.87 10.62 28.56
CA LEU A 27 2.59 11.09 29.91
C LEU A 27 1.85 12.42 29.76
N ILE A 28 0.56 12.44 30.12
CA ILE A 28 -0.19 13.69 30.26
C ILE A 28 0.34 14.37 31.53
N VAL A 29 1.38 15.19 31.37
CA VAL A 29 1.75 16.19 32.37
C VAL A 29 0.84 17.39 32.09
N VAL A 30 -0.14 17.61 32.97
CA VAL A 30 -0.97 18.83 32.94
C VAL A 30 -0.04 20.01 33.24
N SER A 31 0.40 20.68 32.19
CA SER A 31 1.17 21.92 32.27
C SER A 31 0.63 22.88 31.23
N THR A 32 0.60 24.16 31.60
CA THR A 32 0.07 25.29 30.83
C THR A 32 0.50 25.28 29.36
N PRO A 33 -0.39 25.64 28.42
CA PRO A 33 -0.10 25.55 26.99
C PRO A 33 1.08 26.46 26.64
N SER A 34 2.13 25.87 26.09
CA SER A 34 3.26 26.57 25.50
C SER A 34 3.05 26.68 24.00
N SER A 35 3.65 27.68 23.35
CA SER A 35 3.49 27.98 21.91
C SER A 35 3.75 26.80 20.96
N SER A 36 4.52 25.80 21.41
CA SER A 36 4.78 24.56 20.69
C SER A 36 3.58 23.59 20.68
N THR A 37 2.72 23.61 21.71
CA THR A 37 1.54 22.74 21.81
C THR A 37 0.42 23.18 20.86
N GLU A 38 0.24 24.49 20.67
CA GLU A 38 -0.71 25.04 19.68
C GLU A 38 -0.27 24.75 18.24
N SER A 39 1.03 24.85 17.94
CA SER A 39 1.57 24.56 16.60
C SER A 39 1.39 23.10 16.18
N MET A 40 1.49 22.16 17.13
CA MET A 40 1.26 20.73 16.87
C MET A 40 -0.23 20.46 16.63
N ALA A 41 -1.13 20.98 17.47
CA ALA A 41 -2.57 20.80 17.31
C ALA A 41 -3.12 21.35 15.98
N LEU A 42 -2.58 22.48 15.50
CA LEU A 42 -2.95 23.05 14.20
C LEU A 42 -2.47 22.21 13.01
N THR A 43 -1.33 21.52 13.15
CA THR A 43 -0.79 20.63 12.11
C THR A 43 -1.65 19.39 11.98
N ASP A 44 -2.00 18.77 13.12
CA ASP A 44 -2.90 17.62 13.19
C ASP A 44 -4.27 17.93 12.56
N GLN A 45 -4.82 19.12 12.83
CA GLN A 45 -6.11 19.53 12.26
C GLN A 45 -6.06 19.67 10.73
N ARG A 46 -4.98 20.24 10.17
CA ARG A 46 -4.81 20.39 8.72
C ARG A 46 -4.67 19.03 8.04
N GLU A 47 -3.91 18.12 8.64
CA GLU A 47 -3.72 16.76 8.13
C GLU A 47 -5.04 15.97 8.15
N LEU A 48 -5.83 16.08 9.22
CA LEU A 48 -7.17 15.47 9.29
C LEU A 48 -8.12 16.03 8.22
N GLN A 49 -8.07 17.34 7.97
CA GLN A 49 -8.86 17.95 6.90
C GLN A 49 -8.42 17.46 5.51
N ALA A 50 -7.12 17.30 5.28
CA ALA A 50 -6.57 16.75 4.05
C ALA A 50 -7.01 15.30 3.83
N ILE A 51 -6.92 14.46 4.86
CA ILE A 51 -7.37 13.06 4.83
C ILE A 51 -8.84 12.96 4.41
N ASN A 52 -9.70 13.80 4.99
CA ASN A 52 -11.12 13.82 4.65
C ASN A 52 -11.35 14.13 3.17
N GLN A 53 -10.72 15.19 2.66
CA GLN A 53 -10.85 15.60 1.25
C GLN A 53 -10.30 14.56 0.28
N ILE A 54 -9.19 13.91 0.63
CA ILE A 54 -8.60 12.84 -0.17
C ILE A 54 -9.57 11.66 -0.23
N ALA A 55 -9.99 11.14 0.92
CA ALA A 55 -10.84 9.95 0.99
C ALA A 55 -12.17 10.12 0.22
N GLU A 56 -12.75 11.32 0.28
CA GLU A 56 -13.99 11.68 -0.44
C GLU A 56 -13.79 11.79 -1.96
N ALA A 57 -12.62 12.23 -2.41
CA ALA A 57 -12.31 12.41 -3.83
C ALA A 57 -11.85 11.12 -4.53
N LEU A 58 -11.52 10.07 -3.77
CA LEU A 58 -11.15 8.76 -4.30
C LEU A 58 -12.40 7.93 -4.59
N ASN A 59 -12.41 7.28 -5.75
CA ASN A 59 -13.42 6.30 -6.14
C ASN A 59 -13.12 4.91 -5.52
N SER A 60 -13.97 3.92 -5.79
CA SER A 60 -13.87 2.60 -5.17
C SER A 60 -12.66 1.76 -5.60
N SER A 61 -12.12 1.95 -6.82
CA SER A 61 -10.90 1.26 -7.25
C SER A 61 -9.66 1.92 -6.67
N GLU A 62 -9.64 3.25 -6.62
CA GLU A 62 -8.55 4.02 -6.04
C GLU A 62 -8.41 3.78 -4.53
N ARG A 63 -9.53 3.69 -3.80
CA ARG A 63 -9.52 3.32 -2.38
C ARG A 63 -8.86 1.96 -2.16
N ARG A 64 -9.20 0.96 -2.97
CA ARG A 64 -8.54 -0.35 -2.94
C ARG A 64 -7.03 -0.24 -3.14
N LYS A 65 -6.60 0.56 -4.12
CA LYS A 65 -5.17 0.79 -4.37
C LYS A 65 -4.49 1.48 -3.19
N VAL A 66 -5.14 2.42 -2.51
CA VAL A 66 -4.62 3.04 -1.28
C VAL A 66 -4.35 1.99 -0.21
N PHE A 67 -5.29 1.08 0.05
CA PHE A 67 -5.08 0.01 1.04
C PHE A 67 -3.86 -0.85 0.71
N TYR A 68 -3.72 -1.25 -0.57
CA TYR A 68 -2.57 -2.00 -1.03
C TYR A 68 -1.24 -1.24 -0.83
N LEU A 69 -1.19 0.03 -1.25
CA LEU A 69 0.01 0.88 -1.11
C LEU A 69 0.40 1.08 0.36
N CYS A 70 -0.59 1.16 1.24
CA CYS A 70 -0.41 1.33 2.69
C CYS A 70 -0.09 0.03 3.43
N GLU A 71 0.01 -1.11 2.74
CA GLU A 71 0.21 -2.44 3.33
C GLU A 71 -0.86 -2.79 4.38
N SER A 72 -2.11 -2.41 4.13
CA SER A 72 -3.24 -2.83 4.98
C SER A 72 -3.91 -4.08 4.41
N GLU A 73 -4.22 -5.02 5.30
CA GLU A 73 -4.93 -6.27 5.01
C GLU A 73 -6.46 -6.14 5.10
N ASP A 74 -6.99 -4.94 5.35
CA ASP A 74 -8.43 -4.73 5.46
C ASP A 74 -9.14 -5.03 4.14
N THR A 75 -10.31 -5.66 4.25
CA THR A 75 -11.20 -5.96 3.12
C THR A 75 -12.34 -4.95 2.98
N ASP A 76 -12.53 -4.08 3.98
CA ASP A 76 -13.47 -2.97 3.92
C ASP A 76 -12.80 -1.71 3.35
N TYR A 77 -13.15 -1.39 2.11
CA TYR A 77 -12.69 -0.21 1.38
C TYR A 77 -13.68 0.97 1.50
N SER A 78 -14.53 0.97 2.53
CA SER A 78 -15.45 2.05 2.84
C SER A 78 -14.72 3.37 3.09
N LEU A 79 -15.44 4.48 2.88
CA LEU A 79 -14.90 5.81 3.13
C LEU A 79 -14.39 5.96 4.57
N ALA A 80 -15.10 5.37 5.54
CA ALA A 80 -14.73 5.42 6.95
C ALA A 80 -13.40 4.67 7.20
N CYS A 81 -13.25 3.46 6.67
CA CYS A 81 -12.03 2.68 6.80
C CYS A 81 -10.83 3.37 6.14
N VAL A 82 -11.01 3.97 4.95
CA VAL A 82 -9.94 4.77 4.31
C VAL A 82 -9.48 5.92 5.22
N LYS A 83 -10.43 6.67 5.80
CA LYS A 83 -10.13 7.81 6.67
C LYS A 83 -9.35 7.37 7.91
N GLU A 84 -9.79 6.32 8.59
CA GLU A 84 -9.11 5.80 9.78
C GLU A 84 -7.73 5.23 9.45
N MET A 85 -7.59 4.50 8.34
CA MET A 85 -6.30 3.98 7.88
C MET A 85 -5.31 5.10 7.58
N LEU A 86 -5.71 6.10 6.78
CA LEU A 86 -4.85 7.24 6.46
C LEU A 86 -4.49 8.03 7.70
N LYS A 87 -5.44 8.24 8.62
CA LYS A 87 -5.17 8.87 9.92
C LYS A 87 -4.13 8.09 10.71
N SER A 88 -4.27 6.77 10.82
CA SER A 88 -3.25 5.95 11.50
C SER A 88 -1.87 6.09 10.87
N LYS A 89 -1.77 6.10 9.53
CA LYS A 89 -0.47 6.23 8.83
C LYS A 89 0.15 7.61 8.98
N VAL A 90 -0.64 8.67 8.82
CA VAL A 90 -0.19 10.07 8.88
C VAL A 90 0.27 10.44 10.29
N MET A 91 -0.51 10.10 11.31
CA MET A 91 -0.21 10.48 12.70
C MET A 91 0.98 9.70 13.29
N CYS A 92 1.33 8.54 12.71
CA CYS A 92 2.48 7.74 13.13
C CYS A 92 3.82 8.20 12.56
N GLN A 93 3.83 9.18 11.64
CA GLN A 93 5.02 9.57 10.89
C GLN A 93 5.39 11.03 11.13
N GLU A 94 6.69 11.32 11.25
CA GLU A 94 7.16 12.70 11.22
C GLU A 94 7.01 13.25 9.79
N GLY A 95 6.10 14.21 9.60
CA GLY A 95 5.81 14.78 8.29
C GLY A 95 4.73 14.02 7.50
N GLY A 96 3.61 13.67 8.14
CA GLY A 96 2.49 12.96 7.52
C GLY A 96 1.91 13.63 6.27
N HIS A 97 2.09 14.95 6.11
CA HIS A 97 1.82 15.62 4.83
C HIS A 97 2.64 15.06 3.65
N PHE A 98 3.93 14.71 3.84
CA PHE A 98 4.77 14.13 2.77
C PHE A 98 4.29 12.74 2.38
N PHE A 99 3.77 11.96 3.33
CA PHE A 99 3.10 10.69 3.03
C PHE A 99 1.89 10.87 2.12
N LEU A 100 1.00 11.81 2.45
CA LEU A 100 -0.18 12.10 1.63
C LEU A 100 0.21 12.56 0.22
N ALA A 101 1.24 13.39 0.13
CA ALA A 101 1.80 13.86 -1.13
C ALA A 101 2.35 12.72 -2.00
N GLU A 102 3.19 11.85 -1.42
CA GLU A 102 3.73 10.69 -2.12
C GLU A 102 2.60 9.76 -2.58
N LEU A 103 1.65 9.44 -1.69
CA LEU A 103 0.51 8.58 -1.99
C LEU A 103 -0.30 9.09 -3.19
N LEU A 104 -0.66 10.38 -3.20
CA LEU A 104 -1.40 10.98 -4.31
C LEU A 104 -0.60 11.00 -5.61
N SER A 105 0.73 11.15 -5.53
CA SER A 105 1.62 11.06 -6.69
C SER A 105 1.61 9.64 -7.29
N GLN A 106 1.72 8.59 -6.45
CA GLN A 106 1.67 7.20 -6.90
C GLN A 106 0.29 6.78 -7.44
N LEU A 107 -0.79 7.37 -6.92
CA LEU A 107 -2.14 7.22 -7.48
C LEU A 107 -2.35 7.99 -8.79
N ARG A 108 -1.40 8.85 -9.18
CA ARG A 108 -1.52 9.80 -10.32
C ARG A 108 -2.70 10.77 -10.21
N ARG A 109 -3.18 11.02 -8.98
CA ARG A 109 -4.24 12.01 -8.69
C ARG A 109 -3.68 13.39 -8.44
N PHE A 110 -3.05 13.94 -9.49
CA PHE A 110 -2.41 15.25 -9.46
C PHE A 110 -3.41 16.40 -9.27
N ASP A 111 -4.67 16.19 -9.62
CA ASP A 111 -5.78 17.10 -9.32
C ASP A 111 -5.98 17.24 -7.81
N ILE A 112 -6.03 16.12 -7.08
CA ILE A 112 -6.15 16.12 -5.61
C ILE A 112 -4.86 16.65 -4.98
N LEU A 113 -3.69 16.22 -5.47
CA LEU A 113 -2.38 16.65 -4.96
C LEU A 113 -2.26 18.18 -4.96
N ARG A 114 -2.55 18.84 -6.09
CA ARG A 114 -2.49 20.30 -6.18
C ARG A 114 -3.53 20.98 -5.29
N ARG A 115 -4.72 20.42 -5.17
CA ARG A 115 -5.82 21.02 -4.39
C ARG A 115 -5.59 20.90 -2.88
N VAL A 116 -5.10 19.76 -2.41
CA VAL A 116 -5.03 19.43 -0.98
C VAL A 116 -3.64 19.73 -0.42
N CYS A 117 -2.59 19.34 -1.12
CA CYS A 117 -1.20 19.48 -0.66
C CYS A 117 -0.52 20.75 -1.19
N SER A 118 -1.15 21.48 -2.13
CA SER A 118 -0.60 22.71 -2.75
C SER A 118 0.81 22.54 -3.35
N ILE A 119 1.15 21.33 -3.80
CA ILE A 119 2.42 21.01 -4.45
C ILE A 119 2.18 20.32 -5.79
N SER A 120 3.14 20.46 -6.70
CA SER A 120 3.17 19.77 -7.98
C SER A 120 3.87 18.41 -7.90
N LYS A 121 3.68 17.58 -8.92
CA LYS A 121 4.41 16.32 -9.07
C LYS A 121 5.92 16.55 -9.09
N ASP A 122 6.39 17.56 -9.82
CA ASP A 122 7.82 17.86 -9.96
C ASP A 122 8.44 18.27 -8.61
N GLU A 123 7.66 18.90 -7.74
CA GLU A 123 8.09 19.21 -6.37
C GLU A 123 8.15 17.95 -5.50
N VAL A 124 7.16 17.05 -5.58
CA VAL A 124 7.21 15.74 -4.89
C VAL A 124 8.46 14.96 -5.28
N ASP A 125 8.80 14.94 -6.57
CA ASP A 125 9.98 14.24 -7.10
C ASP A 125 11.31 14.92 -6.73
N ARG A 126 11.29 16.12 -6.13
CA ARG A 126 12.49 16.83 -5.64
C ARG A 126 12.66 16.77 -4.13
N ILE A 127 11.59 16.47 -3.39
CA ILE A 127 11.59 16.43 -1.92
C ILE A 127 11.99 15.01 -1.48
N PRO A 128 13.19 14.81 -0.90
CA PRO A 128 13.64 13.46 -0.50
C PRO A 128 12.72 12.80 0.54
N GLN A 129 12.10 13.60 1.41
CA GLN A 129 11.15 13.13 2.42
C GLN A 129 9.89 12.51 1.80
N CYS A 130 9.58 12.81 0.53
CA CYS A 130 8.47 12.22 -0.20
C CYS A 130 8.84 10.92 -0.95
N GLN A 131 10.08 10.45 -0.91
CA GLN A 131 10.56 9.37 -1.80
C GLN A 131 10.78 8.02 -1.12
N GLN A 132 10.46 7.89 0.17
CA GLN A 132 10.76 6.68 0.95
C GLN A 132 9.67 6.33 1.96
N VAL A 133 8.48 6.92 1.84
CA VAL A 133 7.42 6.68 2.81
C VAL A 133 6.60 5.45 2.42
N LEU A 134 6.44 5.20 1.12
CA LEU A 134 5.81 3.99 0.60
C LEU A 134 6.85 2.92 0.22
N SER A 135 6.43 1.67 0.38
CA SER A 135 7.23 0.51 -0.04
C SER A 135 7.43 0.53 -1.56
N THR A 136 8.69 0.52 -1.99
CA THR A 136 9.07 0.52 -3.42
C THR A 136 8.50 -0.68 -4.15
N PHE A 137 8.40 -1.84 -3.48
CA PHE A 137 7.73 -3.03 -3.99
C PHE A 137 6.23 -2.78 -4.25
N ARG A 138 5.51 -2.22 -3.26
CA ARG A 138 4.08 -1.92 -3.40
C ARG A 138 3.82 -0.94 -4.53
N VAL A 139 4.64 0.11 -4.63
CA VAL A 139 4.57 1.10 -5.71
C VAL A 139 4.79 0.43 -7.08
N LEU A 140 5.80 -0.42 -7.20
CA LEU A 140 6.07 -1.16 -8.44
C LEU A 140 4.85 -1.99 -8.87
N MET A 141 4.29 -2.80 -7.97
CA MET A 141 3.15 -3.66 -8.29
C MET A 141 1.89 -2.85 -8.63
N ALA A 142 1.65 -1.74 -7.93
CA ALA A 142 0.54 -0.83 -8.22
C ALA A 142 0.67 -0.15 -9.59
N HIS A 143 1.90 0.17 -10.02
CA HIS A 143 2.17 0.69 -11.36
C HIS A 143 2.01 -0.37 -12.44
N ILE A 144 2.54 -1.57 -12.23
CA ILE A 144 2.35 -2.69 -13.17
C ILE A 144 0.86 -2.98 -13.34
N SER A 145 0.09 -3.01 -12.25
CA SER A 145 -1.35 -3.24 -12.32
C SER A 145 -2.12 -2.15 -13.08
N GLU A 146 -1.64 -0.90 -13.09
CA GLU A 146 -2.27 0.20 -13.83
C GLU A 146 -1.96 0.11 -15.32
N ASP A 147 -0.75 -0.32 -15.66
CA ASP A 147 -0.29 -0.41 -17.05
C ASP A 147 -0.72 -1.72 -17.74
N LEU A 148 -1.37 -2.65 -17.03
CA LEU A 148 -1.92 -3.90 -17.56
C LEU A 148 -3.36 -3.69 -18.07
N ALA A 149 -3.61 -4.13 -19.29
CA ALA A 149 -4.97 -4.17 -19.83
C ALA A 149 -5.75 -5.37 -19.27
N SER A 150 -7.08 -5.36 -19.45
CA SER A 150 -7.94 -6.48 -19.06
C SER A 150 -7.58 -7.80 -19.77
N GLU A 151 -7.14 -7.72 -21.04
CA GLU A 151 -6.64 -8.88 -21.78
C GLU A 151 -5.35 -9.43 -21.17
N ASP A 152 -4.41 -8.56 -20.80
CA ASP A 152 -3.18 -8.97 -20.12
C ASP A 152 -3.51 -9.69 -18.79
N LEU A 153 -4.46 -9.16 -18.02
CA LEU A 153 -4.91 -9.80 -16.78
C LEU A 153 -5.50 -11.20 -17.03
N ASN A 154 -6.28 -11.37 -18.11
CA ASN A 154 -6.81 -12.69 -18.48
C ASN A 154 -5.67 -13.66 -18.84
N ASN A 155 -4.65 -13.18 -19.56
CA ASN A 155 -3.46 -13.97 -19.87
C ASN A 155 -2.68 -14.35 -18.60
N VAL A 156 -2.54 -13.42 -17.64
CA VAL A 156 -1.97 -13.71 -16.31
C VAL A 156 -2.78 -14.78 -15.59
N LYS A 157 -4.12 -14.65 -15.55
CA LYS A 157 -5.01 -15.61 -14.89
C LYS A 157 -4.90 -16.99 -15.52
N PHE A 158 -4.79 -17.08 -16.84
CA PHE A 158 -4.57 -18.33 -17.55
C PHE A 158 -3.23 -18.98 -17.18
N LEU A 159 -2.12 -18.22 -17.23
CA LEU A 159 -0.80 -18.72 -16.89
C LEU A 159 -0.68 -19.14 -15.42
N MET A 160 -1.31 -18.39 -14.51
CA MET A 160 -1.26 -18.65 -13.07
C MET A 160 -2.29 -19.69 -12.61
N GLY A 161 -3.18 -20.16 -13.49
CA GLY A 161 -4.23 -21.13 -13.15
C GLY A 161 -3.71 -22.49 -12.66
N SER A 162 -2.46 -22.85 -12.95
CA SER A 162 -1.80 -24.03 -12.40
C SER A 162 -1.15 -23.81 -11.03
N THR A 163 -0.97 -22.56 -10.61
CA THR A 163 -0.23 -22.17 -9.40
C THR A 163 -1.16 -21.62 -8.33
N LEU A 164 -2.20 -20.88 -8.73
CA LEU A 164 -3.14 -20.22 -7.84
C LEU A 164 -4.49 -20.94 -7.79
N PRO A 165 -5.24 -20.81 -6.67
CA PRO A 165 -6.57 -21.38 -6.58
C PRO A 165 -7.49 -20.85 -7.68
N ARG A 166 -8.34 -21.74 -8.21
CA ARG A 166 -9.30 -21.39 -9.26
C ARG A 166 -10.24 -20.25 -8.83
N GLU A 167 -10.68 -20.25 -7.58
CA GLU A 167 -11.53 -19.20 -7.01
C GLU A 167 -10.85 -17.83 -7.07
N THR A 168 -9.56 -17.75 -6.71
CA THR A 168 -8.77 -16.52 -6.82
C THR A 168 -8.76 -16.03 -8.25
N MET A 169 -8.56 -16.92 -9.22
CA MET A 169 -8.57 -16.55 -10.63
C MET A 169 -9.95 -16.07 -11.04
N GLU A 170 -11.04 -16.73 -10.66
CA GLU A 170 -12.39 -16.27 -11.03
C GLU A 170 -12.72 -14.89 -10.44
N ASN A 171 -12.27 -14.61 -9.21
CA ASN A 171 -12.61 -13.38 -8.48
C ASN A 171 -11.64 -12.20 -8.69
N ALA A 172 -10.42 -12.45 -9.19
CA ALA A 172 -9.43 -11.39 -9.40
C ALA A 172 -9.93 -10.36 -10.44
N LYS A 173 -10.02 -9.10 -10.00
CA LYS A 173 -10.50 -7.94 -10.77
C LYS A 173 -9.36 -7.14 -11.38
N ASN A 174 -8.20 -7.17 -10.75
CA ASN A 174 -6.99 -6.50 -11.21
C ASN A 174 -5.75 -7.34 -10.86
N PHE A 175 -4.58 -6.89 -11.31
CA PHE A 175 -3.33 -7.60 -11.09
C PHE A 175 -2.90 -7.63 -9.60
N LEU A 176 -3.27 -6.62 -8.81
CA LEU A 176 -2.95 -6.59 -7.37
C LEU A 176 -3.66 -7.71 -6.60
N ASP A 177 -4.85 -8.13 -7.01
CA ASP A 177 -5.54 -9.27 -6.40
C ASP A 177 -4.72 -10.56 -6.60
N VAL A 178 -4.12 -10.73 -7.80
CA VAL A 178 -3.23 -11.86 -8.11
C VAL A 178 -1.94 -11.80 -7.30
N ILE A 179 -1.31 -10.62 -7.22
CA ILE A 179 -0.10 -10.42 -6.42
C ILE A 179 -0.36 -10.69 -4.94
N SER A 180 -1.47 -10.19 -4.39
CA SER A 180 -1.81 -10.39 -2.97
C SER A 180 -1.96 -11.88 -2.63
N GLU A 181 -2.55 -12.68 -3.54
CA GLU A 181 -2.63 -14.12 -3.35
C GLU A 181 -1.25 -14.80 -3.46
N LEU A 182 -0.41 -14.38 -4.41
CA LEU A 182 0.96 -14.88 -4.51
C LEU A 182 1.79 -14.57 -3.26
N GLU A 183 1.61 -13.38 -2.66
CA GLU A 183 2.22 -13.03 -1.37
C GLU A 183 1.69 -13.91 -0.24
N ARG A 184 0.37 -14.18 -0.21
CA ARG A 184 -0.26 -15.06 0.78
C ARG A 184 0.29 -16.49 0.73
N LEU A 185 0.65 -16.96 -0.45
CA LEU A 185 1.26 -18.27 -0.68
C LEU A 185 2.80 -18.26 -0.53
N ASP A 186 3.37 -17.13 -0.10
CA ASP A 186 4.82 -16.92 0.06
C ASP A 186 5.63 -17.11 -1.24
N LEU A 187 4.99 -16.94 -2.40
CA LEU A 187 5.62 -17.05 -3.73
C LEU A 187 6.22 -15.73 -4.21
N VAL A 188 5.68 -14.61 -3.71
CA VAL A 188 6.15 -13.26 -4.02
C VAL A 188 6.47 -12.51 -2.72
N SER A 189 7.56 -11.77 -2.70
CA SER A 189 7.91 -10.81 -1.65
C SER A 189 8.74 -9.67 -2.25
N PRO A 190 9.06 -8.61 -1.49
CA PRO A 190 9.96 -7.56 -1.95
C PRO A 190 11.32 -8.07 -2.46
N GLU A 191 11.78 -9.23 -1.98
CA GLU A 191 13.03 -9.88 -2.38
C GLU A 191 12.84 -10.97 -3.44
N ARG A 192 11.61 -11.49 -3.60
CA ARG A 192 11.27 -12.58 -4.54
C ARG A 192 10.25 -12.09 -5.55
N VAL A 193 10.74 -11.55 -6.66
CA VAL A 193 9.90 -11.01 -7.75
C VAL A 193 10.10 -11.73 -9.09
N ASP A 194 10.87 -12.83 -9.10
CA ASP A 194 11.18 -13.59 -10.32
C ASP A 194 9.95 -14.16 -11.00
N ILE A 195 8.99 -14.68 -10.23
CA ILE A 195 7.75 -15.23 -10.78
C ILE A 195 6.93 -14.14 -11.49
N VAL A 196 6.93 -12.91 -10.95
CA VAL A 196 6.26 -11.76 -11.58
C VAL A 196 6.96 -11.38 -12.88
N GLU A 197 8.29 -11.30 -12.86
CA GLU A 197 9.10 -11.00 -14.05
C GLU A 197 8.86 -12.03 -15.18
N GLN A 198 8.87 -13.32 -14.85
CA GLN A 198 8.65 -14.39 -15.82
C GLN A 198 7.20 -14.42 -16.34
N CYS A 199 6.22 -14.21 -15.47
CA CYS A 199 4.82 -14.10 -15.88
C CYS A 199 4.62 -12.97 -16.90
N LEU A 200 5.17 -11.78 -16.62
CA LEU A 200 5.09 -10.63 -17.53
C LEU A 200 5.79 -10.89 -18.87
N LYS A 201 6.91 -11.61 -18.89
CA LYS A 201 7.58 -12.04 -20.14
C LYS A 201 6.70 -13.00 -20.94
N ASN A 202 6.08 -13.97 -20.27
CA ASN A 202 5.28 -15.01 -20.91
C ASN A 202 3.98 -14.48 -21.53
N ILE A 203 3.38 -13.43 -20.96
CA ILE A 203 2.25 -12.73 -21.59
C ILE A 203 2.67 -11.72 -22.66
N GLY A 204 3.97 -11.58 -22.95
CA GLY A 204 4.49 -10.63 -23.95
C GLY A 204 4.66 -9.18 -23.47
N ARG A 205 4.38 -8.88 -22.19
CA ARG A 205 4.57 -7.55 -21.56
C ARG A 205 6.01 -7.33 -21.11
N VAL A 206 6.93 -7.37 -22.07
CA VAL A 206 8.38 -7.22 -21.85
C VAL A 206 8.73 -5.82 -21.30
N ASP A 207 7.93 -4.81 -21.64
CA ASP A 207 8.04 -3.45 -21.10
C ASP A 207 7.87 -3.43 -19.57
N LEU A 208 6.88 -4.16 -19.04
CA LEU A 208 6.63 -4.26 -17.60
C LEU A 208 7.64 -5.18 -16.92
N ALA A 209 8.03 -6.29 -17.55
CA ALA A 209 9.08 -7.16 -17.03
C ALA A 209 10.39 -6.40 -16.78
N LYS A 210 10.77 -5.48 -17.70
CA LYS A 210 11.95 -4.61 -17.52
C LYS A 210 11.87 -3.73 -16.27
N LYS A 211 10.67 -3.27 -15.87
CA LYS A 211 10.49 -2.50 -14.62
C LYS A 211 10.81 -3.37 -13.40
N VAL A 212 10.40 -4.63 -13.41
CA VAL A 212 10.73 -5.61 -12.36
C VAL A 212 12.22 -5.91 -12.34
N THR A 213 12.84 -6.11 -13.51
CA THR A 213 14.30 -6.29 -13.61
C THR A 213 15.06 -5.10 -13.03
N LYS A 214 14.63 -3.87 -13.33
CA LYS A 214 15.26 -2.66 -12.77
C LYS A 214 15.16 -2.61 -11.25
N TYR A 215 13.99 -2.96 -10.70
CA TYR A 215 13.79 -3.02 -9.26
C TYR A 215 14.73 -4.02 -8.58
N LYS A 216 14.97 -5.20 -9.18
CA LYS A 216 15.93 -6.20 -8.65
C LYS A 216 17.37 -5.71 -8.58
N MET A 217 17.73 -4.72 -9.40
CA MET A 217 19.09 -4.18 -9.51
C MET A 217 19.30 -2.92 -8.67
N SER A 218 18.24 -2.44 -8.00
CA SER A 218 18.25 -1.24 -7.15
C SER A 218 18.50 -1.61 -5.70
#